data_AF-A0A9L0ISM4-F1
#
_entry.id   AF-A0A9L0ISM4-F1
#
_cell.length_a   1.000
_cell.length_b   1.000
_cell.length_c   1.000
_cell.angle_alpha   90.00
_cell.angle_beta   90.00
_cell.angle_gamma   90.00
#
_symmetry.space_group_name_H-M   'P 1'
#
loop_
_entity.id
_entity.type
_entity.pdbx_description
1 polymer ?
#
loop_
_entity_poly.entity_id
_entity_poly.type
_entity_poly.pdbx_seq_one_letter_code
_entity_poly.pdbx_strand_id
1 'polypeptide(L)'
;MQCRLLRGLAGALLTLLCMGLLSLRYHLRLSPQGVQETPEPGPPSSRPPELQLHDVFIAVKTTRAFHRSRLELLLDTWVSRTREQTFIFTDSPDEGLQERLGSHLVVTNCSAEHSHPALSCKMAAEFDAFLASGLRWFCHVDDDNYVNARALLKLLKAFPRTRDIYIGRPSLNRPIHASEPRPRNRTRLVQFWFATGGAGFCINRKLALKMAPWASGPRFVDTSALIRLPDDCTVGYIVECKLGGRLQPSPLFHSHLETLQLLGAAQLPEQVTLSYGVFEGKLNVIKLQGPFSPEEDPSRNRWKTEMSSLREGGLSDGGASGADGEFLFDLRGLFAFLIPSSMVLFGG
;
A
#
# COMPACT_ATOMS: atom_id res chain seq x y z
N MET A 1 -61.77 2.75 46.48
CA MET A 1 -60.78 1.83 45.89
C MET A 1 -61.07 1.40 44.44
N GLN A 2 -62.18 1.82 43.81
CA GLN A 2 -62.56 1.38 42.45
C GLN A 2 -61.86 2.11 41.28
N CYS A 3 -61.42 3.37 41.43
CA CYS A 3 -60.77 4.11 40.32
C CYS A 3 -59.34 3.65 39.97
N ARG A 4 -58.63 2.96 40.87
CA ARG A 4 -57.27 2.46 40.58
C ARG A 4 -57.28 1.17 39.77
N LEU A 5 -58.29 0.32 39.95
CA LEU A 5 -58.46 -0.91 39.17
C LEU A 5 -58.84 -0.63 37.71
N LEU A 6 -59.71 0.34 37.45
CA LEU A 6 -60.08 0.72 36.08
C LEU A 6 -58.89 1.29 35.28
N ARG A 7 -58.01 2.08 35.91
CA ARG A 7 -56.80 2.59 35.25
C ARG A 7 -55.78 1.49 34.96
N GLY A 8 -55.65 0.51 35.85
CA GLY A 8 -54.80 -0.66 35.63
C GLY A 8 -55.29 -1.55 34.48
N LEU A 9 -56.60 -1.78 34.40
CA LEU A 9 -57.23 -2.56 33.32
C LEU A 9 -57.12 -1.85 31.97
N ALA A 10 -57.33 -0.53 31.92
CA ALA A 10 -57.16 0.26 30.70
C ALA A 10 -55.71 0.26 30.19
N GLY A 11 -54.73 0.34 31.10
CA GLY A 11 -53.31 0.25 30.74
C GLY A 11 -52.93 -1.12 30.17
N ALA A 12 -53.41 -2.21 30.79
CA ALA A 12 -53.15 -3.56 30.31
C ALA A 12 -53.78 -3.82 28.93
N LEU A 13 -54.99 -3.31 28.68
CA LEU A 13 -55.67 -3.44 27.39
C LEU A 13 -54.89 -2.72 26.28
N LEU A 14 -54.37 -1.51 26.56
CA LEU A 14 -53.59 -0.74 25.60
C LEU A 14 -52.28 -1.46 25.23
N THR A 15 -51.59 -2.05 26.21
CA THR A 15 -50.35 -2.80 25.95
C THR A 15 -50.60 -4.05 25.10
N LEU A 16 -51.68 -4.79 25.33
CA LEU A 16 -52.03 -5.96 24.53
C LEU A 16 -52.40 -5.57 23.09
N LEU A 17 -53.08 -4.44 22.91
CA LEU A 17 -53.45 -3.92 21.60
C LEU A 17 -52.22 -3.45 20.80
N CYS A 18 -51.26 -2.79 21.46
CA CYS A 18 -49.99 -2.41 20.84
C CYS A 18 -49.14 -3.62 20.41
N MET A 19 -49.08 -4.66 21.25
CA MET A 19 -48.36 -5.90 20.90
C MET A 19 -49.05 -6.66 19.76
N GLY A 20 -50.37 -6.71 19.75
CA GLY A 20 -51.14 -7.30 18.64
C GLY A 20 -50.91 -6.59 17.30
N LEU A 21 -50.86 -5.25 17.31
CA LEU A 21 -50.56 -4.46 16.11
C LEU A 21 -49.12 -4.63 15.63
N LEU A 22 -48.16 -4.77 16.55
CA LEU A 22 -46.76 -5.06 16.21
C LEU A 22 -46.59 -6.46 15.60
N SER A 23 -47.25 -7.48 16.17
CA SER A 23 -47.28 -8.83 15.60
C SER A 23 -47.99 -8.87 14.24
N LEU A 24 -49.09 -8.13 14.07
CA LEU A 24 -49.78 -8.06 12.77
C LEU A 24 -48.92 -7.36 11.70
N ARG A 25 -48.18 -6.30 12.06
CA ARG A 25 -47.19 -5.67 11.16
C ARG A 25 -46.01 -6.60 10.84
N TYR A 26 -45.57 -7.39 11.81
CA TYR A 26 -44.52 -8.39 11.60
C TYR A 26 -44.99 -9.49 10.64
N HIS A 27 -46.22 -9.99 10.80
CA HIS A 27 -46.80 -11.00 9.91
C HIS A 27 -47.16 -10.45 8.52
N LEU A 28 -47.61 -9.20 8.40
CA LEU A 28 -47.83 -8.55 7.10
C LEU A 28 -46.51 -8.30 6.34
N ARG A 29 -45.38 -8.11 7.03
CA ARG A 29 -44.04 -8.02 6.40
C ARG A 29 -43.47 -9.38 5.98
N LEU A 30 -43.99 -10.48 6.50
CA LEU A 30 -43.55 -11.86 6.21
C LEU A 30 -44.39 -12.54 5.12
N SER A 31 -45.33 -11.82 4.49
CA SER A 31 -46.05 -12.33 3.31
C SER A 31 -45.07 -12.49 2.14
N PRO A 32 -44.88 -13.69 1.58
CA PRO A 32 -43.99 -13.90 0.44
C PRO A 32 -44.57 -13.19 -0.79
N GLN A 33 -43.86 -12.19 -1.32
CA GLN A 33 -44.18 -11.66 -2.64
C GLN A 33 -43.97 -12.76 -3.68
N GLY A 34 -44.92 -12.81 -4.62
CA GLY A 34 -45.05 -13.82 -5.65
C GLY A 34 -43.81 -14.00 -6.52
N VAL A 35 -43.73 -15.21 -7.06
CA VAL A 35 -42.76 -15.68 -8.05
C VAL A 35 -42.69 -14.69 -9.21
N GLN A 36 -41.57 -13.99 -9.33
CA GLN A 36 -41.15 -13.27 -10.52
C GLN A 36 -40.02 -14.09 -11.14
N GLU A 37 -40.19 -14.53 -12.38
CA GLU A 37 -39.24 -15.35 -13.13
C GLU A 37 -37.84 -14.70 -13.14
N THR A 38 -36.89 -15.35 -12.47
CA THR A 38 -35.46 -15.03 -12.54
C THR A 38 -34.90 -15.51 -13.89
N PRO A 39 -34.16 -14.68 -14.65
CA PRO A 39 -33.37 -15.19 -15.76
C PRO A 39 -32.34 -16.19 -15.21
N GLU A 40 -32.28 -17.38 -15.80
CA GLU A 40 -31.30 -18.44 -15.54
C GLU A 40 -29.89 -17.85 -15.25
N PRO A 41 -29.25 -18.17 -14.10
CA PRO A 41 -27.87 -17.83 -13.87
C PRO A 41 -27.03 -18.58 -14.90
N GLY A 42 -26.43 -17.86 -15.84
CA GLY A 42 -25.39 -18.41 -16.71
C GLY A 42 -24.32 -19.12 -15.87
N PRO A 43 -23.65 -20.16 -16.42
CA PRO A 43 -22.72 -20.98 -15.66
C PRO A 43 -21.69 -20.09 -14.95
N PRO A 44 -21.40 -20.31 -13.65
CA PRO A 44 -20.43 -19.51 -12.94
C PRO A 44 -19.11 -19.59 -13.69
N SER A 45 -18.60 -18.42 -14.10
CA SER A 45 -17.24 -18.27 -14.63
C SER A 45 -16.29 -19.02 -13.71
N SER A 46 -15.79 -20.17 -14.18
CA SER A 46 -14.97 -21.10 -13.42
C SER A 46 -13.56 -20.57 -13.12
N ARG A 47 -13.26 -19.33 -13.53
CA ARG A 47 -12.01 -18.64 -13.23
C ARG A 47 -12.29 -17.49 -12.27
N PRO A 48 -11.65 -17.47 -11.09
CA PRO A 48 -11.77 -16.35 -10.19
C PRO A 48 -11.18 -15.08 -10.85
N PRO A 49 -11.74 -13.88 -10.59
CA PRO A 49 -11.42 -12.65 -11.32
C PRO A 49 -9.93 -12.38 -11.30
N GLU A 50 -9.31 -12.06 -12.44
CA GLU A 50 -7.87 -11.76 -12.55
C GLU A 50 -7.44 -10.66 -11.56
N LEU A 51 -6.20 -10.72 -11.05
CA LEU A 51 -5.69 -9.68 -10.16
C LEU A 51 -5.63 -8.33 -10.90
N GLN A 52 -6.23 -7.29 -10.34
CA GLN A 52 -6.20 -5.94 -10.89
C GLN A 52 -5.53 -4.97 -9.90
N LEU A 53 -5.28 -3.74 -10.35
CA LEU A 53 -4.62 -2.75 -9.48
C LEU A 53 -5.48 -2.41 -8.25
N HIS A 54 -6.82 -2.35 -8.38
CA HIS A 54 -7.73 -2.13 -7.25
C HIS A 54 -7.70 -3.23 -6.18
N ASP A 55 -7.07 -4.38 -6.45
CA ASP A 55 -6.84 -5.44 -5.46
C ASP A 55 -5.60 -5.18 -4.58
N VAL A 56 -4.84 -4.11 -4.84
CA VAL A 56 -3.56 -3.78 -4.20
C VAL A 56 -3.75 -2.55 -3.29
N PHE A 57 -3.36 -2.71 -2.04
CA PHE A 57 -3.25 -1.64 -1.04
C PHE A 57 -1.80 -1.21 -0.93
N ILE A 58 -1.50 0.03 -1.28
CA ILE A 58 -0.15 0.61 -1.18
C ILE A 58 -0.14 1.54 0.03
N ALA A 59 0.66 1.22 1.03
CA ALA A 59 0.87 2.05 2.22
C ALA A 59 2.18 2.82 2.08
N VAL A 60 2.10 4.15 2.22
CA VAL A 60 3.28 5.03 2.27
C VAL A 60 3.44 5.54 3.69
N LYS A 61 4.57 5.21 4.32
CA LYS A 61 4.92 5.75 5.64
C LYS A 61 5.62 7.09 5.50
N THR A 62 5.16 8.09 6.24
CA THR A 62 5.81 9.42 6.30
C THR A 62 5.68 10.03 7.70
N THR A 63 6.20 11.25 7.85
CA THR A 63 6.08 12.08 9.05
C THR A 63 5.86 13.53 8.66
N ARG A 64 5.34 14.34 9.60
CA ARG A 64 5.12 15.79 9.41
C ARG A 64 6.32 16.49 8.79
N ALA A 65 7.53 16.14 9.21
CA ALA A 65 8.77 16.77 8.74
C ALA A 65 9.01 16.60 7.23
N PHE A 66 8.39 15.60 6.60
CA PHE A 66 8.59 15.25 5.19
C PHE A 66 7.37 15.47 4.31
N HIS A 67 6.28 16.04 4.84
CA HIS A 67 5.08 16.40 4.07
C HIS A 67 5.42 17.24 2.83
N ARG A 68 6.24 18.28 2.98
CA ARG A 68 6.63 19.17 1.87
C ARG A 68 7.83 18.64 1.09
N SER A 69 8.89 18.25 1.79
CA SER A 69 10.16 17.92 1.14
C SER A 69 10.16 16.60 0.38
N ARG A 70 9.27 15.65 0.72
CA ARG A 70 9.21 14.32 0.07
C ARG A 70 7.83 13.98 -0.46
N LEU A 71 6.79 14.10 0.37
CA LEU A 71 5.48 13.58 0.03
C LEU A 71 4.84 14.33 -1.16
N GLU A 72 4.94 15.66 -1.23
CA GLU A 72 4.42 16.43 -2.38
C GLU A 72 4.96 15.92 -3.72
N LEU A 73 6.26 15.62 -3.78
CA LEU A 73 6.88 15.03 -4.97
C LEU A 73 6.24 13.68 -5.33
N LEU A 74 5.93 12.83 -4.34
CA LEU A 74 5.27 11.56 -4.61
C LEU A 74 3.85 11.76 -5.16
N LEU A 75 3.10 12.70 -4.57
CA LEU A 75 1.74 13.07 -5.00
C LEU A 75 1.71 13.60 -6.43
N ASP A 76 2.73 14.35 -6.83
CA ASP A 76 2.86 14.91 -8.19
C ASP A 76 3.42 13.89 -9.19
N THR A 77 3.88 12.72 -8.73
CA THR A 77 4.50 11.69 -9.57
C THR A 77 3.70 10.40 -9.54
N TRP A 78 4.23 9.31 -8.96
CA TRP A 78 3.66 7.99 -9.10
C TRP A 78 2.33 7.81 -8.34
N VAL A 79 2.11 8.56 -7.24
CA VAL A 79 0.87 8.48 -6.47
C VAL A 79 -0.30 9.04 -7.28
N SER A 80 -0.08 10.06 -8.14
CA SER A 80 -1.13 10.58 -9.02
C SER A 80 -1.76 9.50 -9.91
N ARG A 81 -1.00 8.46 -10.27
CA ARG A 81 -1.41 7.35 -11.14
C ARG A 81 -2.02 6.17 -10.38
N THR A 82 -1.91 6.17 -9.05
CA THR A 82 -2.32 5.05 -8.18
C THR A 82 -3.04 5.55 -6.93
N ARG A 83 -3.66 6.74 -7.03
CA ARG A 83 -4.27 7.43 -5.88
C ARG A 83 -5.30 6.58 -5.16
N GLU A 84 -6.14 5.87 -5.91
CA GLU A 84 -7.19 5.00 -5.36
C GLU A 84 -6.64 3.81 -4.57
N GLN A 85 -5.40 3.38 -4.83
CA GLN A 85 -4.75 2.27 -4.15
C GLN A 85 -3.82 2.72 -3.03
N THR A 86 -3.49 4.01 -2.97
CA THR A 86 -2.42 4.53 -2.13
C THR A 86 -2.99 5.22 -0.89
N PHE A 87 -2.51 4.81 0.29
CA PHE A 87 -2.88 5.36 1.58
C PHE A 87 -1.61 5.88 2.27
N ILE A 88 -1.66 7.13 2.73
CA ILE A 88 -0.53 7.82 3.35
C ILE A 88 -0.70 7.79 4.88
N PHE A 89 0.28 7.23 5.59
CA PHE A 89 0.27 7.13 7.04
C PHE A 89 1.25 8.13 7.63
N THR A 90 0.73 9.08 8.41
CA THR A 90 1.52 10.16 9.03
C THR A 90 1.21 10.30 10.52
N ASP A 91 1.96 11.15 11.22
CA ASP A 91 1.83 11.47 12.65
C ASP A 91 1.19 12.84 12.92
N SER A 92 0.86 13.61 11.88
CA SER A 92 0.27 14.94 12.03
C SER A 92 -0.75 15.25 10.94
N PRO A 93 -1.83 15.99 11.25
CA PRO A 93 -2.69 16.55 10.21
C PRO A 93 -1.94 17.57 9.35
N ASP A 94 -2.41 17.73 8.12
CA ASP A 94 -2.00 18.77 7.17
C ASP A 94 -3.20 19.06 6.25
N GLU A 95 -3.68 20.30 6.26
CA GLU A 95 -4.90 20.68 5.55
C GLU A 95 -4.78 20.52 4.03
N GLY A 96 -3.62 20.85 3.46
CA GLY A 96 -3.38 20.72 2.02
C GLY A 96 -3.31 19.25 1.59
N LEU A 97 -2.69 18.40 2.40
CA LEU A 97 -2.71 16.95 2.14
C LEU A 97 -4.12 16.38 2.33
N GLN A 98 -4.86 16.82 3.34
CA GLN A 98 -6.22 16.38 3.62
C GLN A 98 -7.18 16.72 2.48
N GLU A 99 -7.03 17.88 1.85
CA GLU A 99 -7.78 18.28 0.66
C GLU A 99 -7.45 17.38 -0.54
N ARG A 100 -6.15 17.13 -0.80
CA ARG A 100 -5.69 16.32 -1.93
C ARG A 100 -6.03 14.83 -1.80
N LEU A 101 -5.94 14.28 -0.59
CA LEU A 101 -6.02 12.84 -0.34
C LEU A 101 -7.37 12.41 0.26
N GLY A 102 -8.09 13.29 0.95
CA GLY A 102 -9.32 12.93 1.64
C GLY A 102 -9.09 11.78 2.63
N SER A 103 -9.90 10.72 2.53
CA SER A 103 -9.78 9.52 3.37
C SER A 103 -8.50 8.71 3.17
N HIS A 104 -7.69 9.02 2.14
CA HIS A 104 -6.41 8.34 1.89
C HIS A 104 -5.28 8.91 2.76
N LEU A 105 -5.48 10.03 3.45
CA LEU A 105 -4.56 10.52 4.48
C LEU A 105 -4.97 9.95 5.84
N VAL A 106 -4.15 9.06 6.39
CA VAL A 106 -4.35 8.43 7.70
C VAL A 106 -3.42 9.08 8.71
N VAL A 107 -3.97 9.99 9.51
CA VAL A 107 -3.25 10.61 10.64
C VAL A 107 -3.30 9.66 11.83
N THR A 108 -2.16 9.05 12.14
CA THR A 108 -1.98 8.14 13.26
C THR A 108 -1.70 8.90 14.55
N ASN A 109 -1.98 8.30 15.71
CA ASN A 109 -1.56 8.82 17.01
C ASN A 109 -0.17 8.29 17.42
N CYS A 110 0.68 7.97 16.43
CA CYS A 110 2.03 7.48 16.66
C CYS A 110 3.01 8.65 16.78
N SER A 111 4.15 8.43 17.44
CA SER A 111 5.21 9.44 17.54
C SER A 111 5.77 9.82 16.17
N ALA A 112 6.20 11.08 16.04
CA ALA A 112 6.91 11.62 14.89
C ALA A 112 8.41 11.25 14.88
N GLU A 113 8.91 10.63 15.94
CA GLU A 113 10.29 10.18 16.02
C GLU A 113 10.60 9.07 15.00
N HIS A 114 11.88 8.98 14.64
CA HIS A 114 12.42 7.85 13.88
C HIS A 114 12.90 6.73 14.81
N SER A 115 12.18 6.49 15.92
CA SER A 115 12.51 5.45 16.88
C SER A 115 11.82 4.13 16.51
N HIS A 116 12.43 3.01 16.90
CA HIS A 116 11.88 1.69 16.62
C HIS A 116 10.39 1.53 17.05
N PRO A 117 9.97 1.97 18.26
CA PRO A 117 8.56 1.93 18.65
C PRO A 117 7.65 2.81 17.78
N ALA A 118 8.13 3.99 17.36
CA ALA A 118 7.36 4.92 16.53
C ALA A 118 7.10 4.34 15.12
N LEU A 119 8.14 3.77 14.49
CA LEU A 119 8.03 3.09 13.20
C LEU A 119 7.11 1.86 13.29
N SER A 120 7.25 1.07 14.35
CA SER A 120 6.39 -0.09 14.60
C SER A 120 4.92 0.29 14.78
N CYS A 121 4.65 1.41 15.45
CA CYS A 121 3.29 1.93 15.63
C CYS A 121 2.65 2.30 14.29
N LYS A 122 3.39 3.01 13.41
CA LYS A 122 2.90 3.35 12.06
C LYS A 122 2.68 2.10 11.21
N MET A 123 3.61 1.14 11.24
CA MET A 123 3.46 -0.15 10.55
C MET A 123 2.24 -0.95 11.04
N ALA A 124 1.93 -0.91 12.35
CA ALA A 124 0.72 -1.51 12.89
C ALA A 124 -0.55 -0.87 12.27
N ALA A 125 -0.56 0.47 12.18
CA ALA A 125 -1.67 1.20 11.57
C ALA A 125 -1.84 0.88 10.07
N GLU A 126 -0.74 0.77 9.33
CA GLU A 126 -0.75 0.33 7.93
C GLU A 126 -1.35 -1.07 7.78
N PHE A 127 -0.92 -1.99 8.63
CA PHE A 127 -1.35 -3.39 8.61
C PHE A 127 -2.83 -3.54 8.96
N ASP A 128 -3.30 -2.85 9.99
CA ASP A 128 -4.71 -2.87 10.40
C ASP A 128 -5.63 -2.24 9.33
N ALA A 129 -5.22 -1.11 8.75
CA ALA A 129 -5.94 -0.47 7.65
C ALA A 129 -6.03 -1.40 6.43
N PHE A 130 -4.94 -2.09 6.09
CA PHE A 130 -4.96 -3.10 5.04
C PHE A 130 -5.92 -4.25 5.35
N LEU A 131 -5.88 -4.81 6.57
CA LEU A 131 -6.81 -5.89 6.94
C LEU A 131 -8.27 -5.43 6.81
N ALA A 132 -8.58 -4.21 7.26
CA ALA A 132 -9.89 -3.59 7.16
C ALA A 132 -10.34 -3.33 5.71
N SER A 133 -9.40 -3.00 4.80
CA SER A 133 -9.70 -2.72 3.39
C SER A 133 -10.30 -3.91 2.61
N GLY A 134 -10.07 -5.15 3.08
CA GLY A 134 -10.49 -6.36 2.35
C GLY A 134 -9.63 -6.70 1.13
N LEU A 135 -8.67 -5.85 0.74
CA LEU A 135 -7.87 -6.01 -0.48
C LEU A 135 -6.92 -7.21 -0.40
N ARG A 136 -6.48 -7.69 -1.57
CA ARG A 136 -5.78 -8.97 -1.72
C ARG A 136 -4.28 -8.87 -1.48
N TRP A 137 -3.70 -7.70 -1.69
CA TRP A 137 -2.27 -7.45 -1.49
C TRP A 137 -2.03 -6.19 -0.70
N PHE A 138 -1.10 -6.29 0.24
CA PHE A 138 -0.51 -5.18 0.97
C PHE A 138 0.88 -4.93 0.40
N CYS A 139 1.22 -3.70 0.08
CA CYS A 139 2.57 -3.29 -0.27
C CYS A 139 2.97 -2.06 0.56
N HIS A 140 4.03 -2.20 1.33
CA HIS A 140 4.62 -1.12 2.10
C HIS A 140 5.73 -0.43 1.30
N VAL A 141 5.80 0.90 1.37
CA VAL A 141 6.93 1.72 0.91
C VAL A 141 7.14 2.93 1.84
N ASP A 142 8.35 3.49 1.84
CA ASP A 142 8.68 4.74 2.52
C ASP A 142 8.48 5.97 1.61
N ASP A 143 8.47 7.17 2.20
CA ASP A 143 8.27 8.44 1.48
C ASP A 143 9.41 8.89 0.56
N ASP A 144 10.50 8.11 0.50
CA ASP A 144 11.57 8.27 -0.48
C ASP A 144 11.56 7.21 -1.60
N ASN A 145 10.51 6.39 -1.67
CA ASN A 145 10.33 5.42 -2.73
C ASN A 145 9.52 5.95 -3.93
N TYR A 146 9.87 5.46 -5.11
CA TYR A 146 9.08 5.52 -6.33
C TYR A 146 8.51 4.15 -6.63
N VAL A 147 7.21 4.06 -6.94
CA VAL A 147 6.53 2.79 -7.26
C VAL A 147 6.11 2.76 -8.73
N ASN A 148 6.54 1.71 -9.45
CA ASN A 148 6.05 1.40 -10.78
C ASN A 148 4.86 0.42 -10.68
N ALA A 149 3.64 0.95 -10.73
CA ALA A 149 2.41 0.18 -10.56
C ALA A 149 2.24 -0.95 -11.57
N ARG A 150 2.70 -0.76 -12.81
CA ARG A 150 2.62 -1.77 -13.88
C ARG A 150 3.55 -2.94 -13.59
N ALA A 151 4.81 -2.65 -13.25
CA ALA A 151 5.78 -3.67 -12.88
C ALA A 151 5.32 -4.42 -11.60
N LEU A 152 4.77 -3.68 -10.62
CA LEU A 152 4.19 -4.24 -9.42
C LEU A 152 3.07 -5.24 -9.75
N LEU A 153 2.06 -4.82 -10.51
CA LEU A 153 0.93 -5.68 -10.85
C LEU A 153 1.38 -6.92 -11.65
N LYS A 154 2.31 -6.75 -12.61
CA LYS A 154 2.92 -7.85 -13.38
C LYS A 154 3.60 -8.87 -12.46
N LEU A 155 4.37 -8.40 -11.47
CA LEU A 155 5.02 -9.26 -10.48
C LEU A 155 3.99 -10.01 -9.63
N LEU A 156 3.00 -9.31 -9.06
CA LEU A 156 2.02 -9.90 -8.15
C LEU A 156 1.13 -10.95 -8.85
N LYS A 157 0.84 -10.75 -10.15
CA LYS A 157 0.10 -11.71 -10.99
C LYS A 157 0.80 -13.06 -11.15
N ALA A 158 2.13 -13.11 -11.04
CA ALA A 158 2.89 -14.34 -11.22
C ALA A 158 2.73 -15.35 -10.07
N PHE A 159 2.21 -14.93 -8.92
CA PHE A 159 2.07 -15.79 -7.75
C PHE A 159 0.75 -16.58 -7.72
N PRO A 160 0.80 -17.89 -7.39
CA PRO A 160 -0.42 -18.67 -7.18
C PRO A 160 -1.22 -18.15 -5.97
N ARG A 161 -2.54 -18.01 -6.13
CA ARG A 161 -3.45 -17.55 -5.05
C ARG A 161 -3.47 -18.44 -3.82
N THR A 162 -3.08 -19.70 -3.97
CA THR A 162 -3.10 -20.70 -2.90
C THR A 162 -1.91 -20.58 -1.95
N ARG A 163 -0.86 -19.82 -2.32
CA ARG A 163 0.36 -19.69 -1.51
C ARG A 163 0.31 -18.47 -0.61
N ASP A 164 0.97 -18.57 0.54
CA ASP A 164 1.29 -17.42 1.39
C ASP A 164 2.52 -16.74 0.80
N ILE A 165 2.44 -15.44 0.51
CA ILE A 165 3.52 -14.72 -0.16
C ILE A 165 3.95 -13.51 0.68
N TYR A 166 5.25 -13.47 0.98
CA TYR A 166 5.99 -12.31 1.45
C TYR A 166 7.15 -12.09 0.48
N ILE A 167 7.18 -10.96 -0.21
CA ILE A 167 8.15 -10.68 -1.28
C ILE A 167 8.78 -9.31 -1.11
N GLY A 168 10.08 -9.23 -1.37
CA GLY A 168 10.84 -7.99 -1.33
C GLY A 168 12.34 -8.25 -1.50
N ARG A 169 13.14 -7.21 -1.26
CA ARG A 169 14.61 -7.32 -1.30
C ARG A 169 15.14 -7.78 0.07
N PRO A 170 15.86 -8.91 0.17
CA PRO A 170 16.53 -9.26 1.43
C PRO A 170 17.53 -8.19 1.84
N SER A 171 17.52 -7.79 3.11
CA SER A 171 18.37 -6.70 3.62
C SER A 171 19.84 -7.07 3.75
N LEU A 172 20.12 -8.33 4.09
CA LEU A 172 21.47 -8.84 4.29
C LEU A 172 21.77 -9.93 3.26
N ASN A 173 23.04 -10.36 3.19
CA ASN A 173 23.44 -11.56 2.43
C ASN A 173 23.31 -12.86 3.25
N ARG A 174 22.79 -12.76 4.48
CA ARG A 174 22.56 -13.86 5.43
C ARG A 174 21.37 -13.55 6.32
N PRO A 175 20.72 -14.56 6.96
CA PRO A 175 19.70 -14.30 7.96
C PRO A 175 20.23 -13.42 9.10
N ILE A 176 19.41 -12.50 9.60
CA ILE A 176 19.72 -11.77 10.83
C ILE A 176 19.57 -12.71 12.03
N HIS A 177 20.34 -12.47 13.07
CA HIS A 177 20.22 -13.17 14.34
C HIS A 177 19.55 -12.27 15.36
N ALA A 178 18.57 -12.81 16.10
CA ALA A 178 17.90 -12.08 17.17
C ALA A 178 17.73 -12.96 18.40
N SER A 179 17.59 -12.32 19.56
CA SER A 179 17.30 -12.97 20.82
C SER A 179 15.82 -12.82 21.14
N GLU A 180 15.09 -13.94 21.24
CA GLU A 180 13.70 -13.98 21.66
C GLU A 180 13.63 -14.36 23.15
N PRO A 181 13.19 -13.45 24.04
CA PRO A 181 12.93 -13.78 25.43
C PRO A 181 11.85 -14.86 25.56
N ARG A 182 12.05 -15.79 26.50
CA ARG A 182 11.12 -16.87 26.85
C ARG A 182 10.85 -16.90 28.36
N PRO A 183 9.75 -17.55 28.79
CA PRO A 183 9.48 -17.73 30.21
C PRO A 183 10.68 -18.33 30.96
N ARG A 184 10.79 -17.99 32.25
CA ARG A 184 11.89 -18.44 33.16
C ARG A 184 13.27 -17.89 32.77
N ASN A 185 13.35 -16.64 32.31
CA ASN A 185 14.60 -15.95 31.95
C ASN A 185 15.46 -16.73 30.94
N ARG A 186 14.81 -17.51 30.07
CA ARG A 186 15.50 -18.20 28.97
C ARG A 186 15.44 -17.33 27.73
N THR A 187 16.43 -17.48 26.87
CA THR A 187 16.46 -16.81 25.58
C THR A 187 16.55 -17.86 24.48
N ARG A 188 15.74 -17.72 23.44
CA ARG A 188 15.88 -18.49 22.21
C ARG A 188 16.58 -17.62 21.17
N LEU A 189 17.71 -18.09 20.67
CA LEU A 189 18.31 -17.52 19.47
C LEU A 189 17.42 -17.87 18.27
N VAL A 190 17.04 -16.86 17.50
CA VAL A 190 16.31 -17.02 16.25
C VAL A 190 17.12 -16.46 15.09
N GLN A 191 16.95 -17.05 13.92
CA GLN A 191 17.57 -16.62 12.67
C GLN A 191 16.50 -16.56 11.59
N PHE A 192 16.47 -15.48 10.82
CA PHE A 192 15.44 -15.26 9.79
C PHE A 192 15.86 -14.24 8.73
N TRP A 193 15.25 -14.31 7.56
CA TRP A 193 15.32 -13.26 6.55
C TRP A 193 14.19 -12.24 6.75
N PHE A 194 14.44 -11.02 6.29
CA PHE A 194 13.45 -9.95 6.23
C PHE A 194 13.71 -9.09 4.99
N ALA A 195 12.62 -8.53 4.44
CA ALA A 195 12.70 -7.58 3.34
C ALA A 195 13.05 -6.19 3.89
N THR A 196 13.97 -5.49 3.24
CA THR A 196 14.35 -4.10 3.59
C THR A 196 13.13 -3.18 3.48
N GLY A 197 12.75 -2.51 4.56
CA GLY A 197 11.62 -1.57 4.58
C GLY A 197 11.70 -0.50 3.49
N GLY A 198 12.83 0.22 3.43
CA GLY A 198 13.08 1.27 2.43
C GLY A 198 13.34 0.80 0.99
N ALA A 199 13.26 -0.50 0.70
CA ALA A 199 13.13 -1.01 -0.67
C ALA A 199 11.66 -1.27 -1.04
N GLY A 200 10.76 -1.29 -0.06
CA GLY A 200 9.41 -1.77 -0.17
C GLY A 200 9.29 -3.30 -0.17
N PHE A 201 8.13 -3.79 0.26
CA PHE A 201 7.79 -5.20 0.27
C PHE A 201 6.29 -5.41 0.12
N CYS A 202 5.87 -6.61 -0.30
CA CYS A 202 4.47 -6.96 -0.38
C CYS A 202 4.12 -8.27 0.32
N ILE A 203 2.89 -8.33 0.87
CA ILE A 203 2.32 -9.47 1.56
C ILE A 203 0.90 -9.70 1.03
N ASN A 204 0.55 -10.94 0.71
CA ASN A 204 -0.84 -11.23 0.33
C ASN A 204 -1.76 -11.36 1.56
N ARG A 205 -3.04 -11.08 1.37
CA ARG A 205 -4.05 -11.10 2.44
C ARG A 205 -4.06 -12.42 3.20
N LYS A 206 -3.86 -13.55 2.51
CA LYS A 206 -3.84 -14.88 3.12
C LYS A 206 -2.75 -14.99 4.19
N LEU A 207 -1.53 -14.51 3.90
CA LEU A 207 -0.44 -14.48 4.87
C LEU A 207 -0.71 -13.44 5.97
N ALA A 208 -1.17 -12.23 5.61
CA ALA A 208 -1.46 -11.18 6.58
C ALA A 208 -2.49 -11.61 7.65
N LEU A 209 -3.56 -12.31 7.25
CA LEU A 209 -4.53 -12.85 8.20
C LEU A 209 -3.89 -13.82 9.22
N LYS A 210 -2.88 -14.60 8.80
CA LYS A 210 -2.14 -15.48 9.71
C LYS A 210 -1.17 -14.71 10.60
N MET A 211 -0.68 -13.55 10.18
CA MET A 211 0.19 -12.68 10.97
C MET A 211 -0.57 -11.91 12.06
N ALA A 212 -1.89 -11.75 11.94
CA ALA A 212 -2.72 -10.95 12.85
C ALA A 212 -2.54 -11.22 14.37
N PRO A 213 -2.29 -12.47 14.84
CA PRO A 213 -1.99 -12.75 16.25
C PRO A 213 -0.70 -12.12 16.78
N TRP A 214 0.17 -11.61 15.91
CA TRP A 214 1.40 -10.89 16.26
C TRP A 214 1.47 -9.48 15.66
N ALA A 215 0.67 -9.19 14.62
CA ALA A 215 0.81 -7.95 13.86
C ALA A 215 -0.39 -6.99 13.95
N SER A 216 -1.57 -7.44 14.36
CA SER A 216 -2.76 -6.56 14.37
C SER A 216 -2.96 -5.90 15.73
N GLY A 217 -3.42 -4.65 15.72
CA GLY A 217 -3.58 -3.81 16.91
C GLY A 217 -2.26 -3.54 17.62
N PRO A 218 -2.22 -3.50 18.96
CA PRO A 218 -0.99 -3.19 19.71
C PRO A 218 0.10 -4.26 19.56
N ARG A 219 -0.25 -5.46 19.07
CA ARG A 219 0.62 -6.64 19.07
C ARG A 219 1.85 -6.48 18.18
N PHE A 220 1.78 -5.67 17.13
CA PHE A 220 2.96 -5.42 16.29
C PHE A 220 4.07 -4.75 17.11
N VAL A 221 3.70 -3.72 17.89
CA VAL A 221 4.62 -3.00 18.76
C VAL A 221 5.13 -3.90 19.88
N ASP A 222 4.27 -4.75 20.46
CA ASP A 222 4.70 -5.71 21.48
C ASP A 222 5.68 -6.75 20.91
N THR A 223 5.42 -7.22 19.69
CA THR A 223 6.26 -8.21 19.00
C THR A 223 7.60 -7.61 18.61
N SER A 224 7.60 -6.38 18.13
CA SER A 224 8.83 -5.67 17.78
C SER A 224 9.67 -5.38 19.03
N ALA A 225 9.03 -4.96 20.13
CA ALA A 225 9.66 -4.76 21.43
C ALA A 225 10.25 -6.06 22.01
N LEU A 226 9.57 -7.20 21.82
CA LEU A 226 10.05 -8.51 22.27
C LEU A 226 11.40 -8.87 21.66
N ILE A 227 11.57 -8.66 20.35
CA ILE A 227 12.81 -8.98 19.63
C ILE A 227 13.80 -7.82 19.57
N ARG A 228 13.37 -6.61 19.94
CA ARG A 228 14.15 -5.36 19.92
C ARG A 228 14.74 -5.04 18.55
N LEU A 229 13.97 -5.26 17.50
CA LEU A 229 14.38 -5.03 16.12
C LEU A 229 13.34 -4.19 15.38
N PRO A 230 13.74 -3.40 14.36
CA PRO A 230 12.89 -2.56 13.54
C PRO A 230 11.59 -3.21 13.00
N ASP A 231 10.69 -2.38 12.49
CA ASP A 231 9.40 -2.79 11.94
C ASP A 231 9.55 -3.79 10.78
N ASP A 232 10.47 -3.55 9.85
CA ASP A 232 10.75 -4.47 8.73
C ASP A 232 11.29 -5.84 9.20
N CYS A 233 12.18 -5.84 10.18
CA CYS A 233 12.67 -7.03 10.85
C CYS A 233 11.55 -7.79 11.57
N THR A 234 10.61 -7.05 12.18
CA THR A 234 9.45 -7.62 12.88
C THR A 234 8.52 -8.35 11.91
N VAL A 235 8.29 -7.79 10.71
CA VAL A 235 7.55 -8.47 9.64
C VAL A 235 8.22 -9.81 9.28
N GLY A 236 9.54 -9.79 8.98
CA GLY A 236 10.28 -11.01 8.65
C GLY A 236 10.29 -12.04 9.78
N TYR A 237 10.45 -11.58 11.02
CA TYR A 237 10.38 -12.44 12.21
C TYR A 237 9.02 -13.13 12.36
N ILE A 238 7.91 -12.40 12.20
CA ILE A 238 6.58 -13.00 12.27
C ILE A 238 6.42 -14.06 11.17
N VAL A 239 6.79 -13.72 9.92
CA VAL A 239 6.63 -14.62 8.78
C VAL A 239 7.50 -15.88 8.92
N GLU A 240 8.80 -15.75 9.19
CA GLU A 240 9.70 -16.92 9.20
C GLU A 240 9.71 -17.65 10.55
N CYS A 241 9.75 -16.94 11.68
CA CYS A 241 9.92 -17.56 12.99
C CYS A 241 8.61 -17.95 13.68
N LYS A 242 7.49 -17.26 13.41
CA LYS A 242 6.18 -17.61 14.00
C LYS A 242 5.35 -18.48 13.08
N LEU A 243 5.38 -18.20 11.76
CA LEU A 243 4.52 -18.88 10.79
C LEU A 243 5.24 -19.97 9.97
N GLY A 244 6.57 -20.05 10.03
CA GLY A 244 7.35 -20.99 9.21
C GLY A 244 7.30 -20.68 7.71
N GLY A 245 6.93 -19.45 7.36
CA GLY A 245 6.99 -18.92 5.99
C GLY A 245 8.42 -18.60 5.57
N ARG A 246 8.57 -17.99 4.40
CA ARG A 246 9.86 -17.54 3.87
C ARG A 246 9.70 -16.24 3.11
N LEU A 247 10.69 -15.36 3.22
CA LEU A 247 10.86 -14.27 2.27
C LEU A 247 11.13 -14.84 0.88
N GLN A 248 10.36 -14.40 -0.11
CA GLN A 248 10.65 -14.60 -1.53
C GLN A 248 11.53 -13.44 -2.01
N PRO A 249 12.82 -13.67 -2.31
CA PRO A 249 13.69 -12.59 -2.79
C PRO A 249 13.23 -12.10 -4.16
N SER A 250 13.27 -10.79 -4.37
CA SER A 250 13.05 -10.17 -5.68
C SER A 250 14.11 -9.10 -5.96
N PRO A 251 14.76 -9.14 -7.14
CA PRO A 251 15.72 -8.11 -7.55
C PRO A 251 15.05 -6.83 -8.07
N LEU A 252 13.71 -6.77 -8.06
CA LEU A 252 12.94 -5.64 -8.61
C LEU A 252 12.64 -4.55 -7.57
N PHE A 253 13.02 -4.78 -6.31
CA PHE A 253 12.85 -3.83 -5.22
C PHE A 253 14.21 -3.24 -4.84
N HIS A 254 14.28 -1.91 -4.72
CA HIS A 254 15.55 -1.20 -4.55
C HIS A 254 15.46 -0.13 -3.46
N SER A 255 16.39 -0.19 -2.52
CA SER A 255 16.61 0.84 -1.50
C SER A 255 17.77 1.76 -1.88
N HIS A 256 17.78 2.99 -1.35
CA HIS A 256 18.96 3.86 -1.41
C HIS A 256 20.14 3.33 -0.57
N LEU A 257 20.01 2.19 0.12
CA LEU A 257 21.12 1.48 0.77
C LEU A 257 21.90 0.57 -0.19
N GLU A 258 21.59 0.63 -1.49
CA GLU A 258 22.25 -0.12 -2.57
C GLU A 258 22.90 0.83 -3.57
N THR A 259 23.86 0.37 -4.38
CA THR A 259 24.45 1.21 -5.43
C THR A 259 23.49 1.40 -6.61
N LEU A 260 22.57 2.36 -6.52
CA LEU A 260 21.50 2.60 -7.52
C LEU A 260 22.03 2.99 -8.91
N GLN A 261 23.28 3.45 -9.00
CA GLN A 261 23.95 3.79 -10.25
C GLN A 261 24.27 2.56 -11.11
N LEU A 262 24.20 1.35 -10.53
CA LEU A 262 24.36 0.09 -11.27
C LEU A 262 23.11 -0.27 -12.10
N LEU A 263 21.96 0.35 -11.81
CA LEU A 263 20.73 0.13 -12.57
C LEU A 263 20.82 0.85 -13.92
N GLY A 264 20.88 0.07 -14.99
CA GLY A 264 20.92 0.61 -16.35
C GLY A 264 19.56 1.17 -16.77
N ALA A 265 19.55 2.21 -17.61
CA ALA A 265 18.33 2.86 -18.09
C ALA A 265 17.32 1.87 -18.71
N ALA A 266 17.80 0.86 -19.44
CA ALA A 266 16.96 -0.18 -20.04
C ALA A 266 16.25 -1.08 -19.01
N GLN A 267 16.79 -1.21 -17.79
CA GLN A 267 16.23 -2.05 -16.73
C GLN A 267 15.18 -1.29 -15.91
N LEU A 268 15.27 0.03 -15.83
CA LEU A 268 14.42 0.87 -14.97
C LEU A 268 12.91 0.64 -15.17
N PRO A 269 12.37 0.47 -16.39
CA PRO A 269 10.94 0.24 -16.61
C PRO A 269 10.42 -1.08 -16.03
N GLU A 270 11.28 -2.06 -15.76
CA GLU A 270 10.90 -3.35 -15.17
C GLU A 270 11.04 -3.37 -13.65
N GLN A 271 11.65 -2.35 -13.04
CA GLN A 271 11.80 -2.28 -11.58
C GLN A 271 10.47 -1.92 -10.93
N VAL A 272 10.17 -2.55 -9.79
CA VAL A 272 8.93 -2.35 -9.03
C VAL A 272 9.06 -1.12 -8.14
N THR A 273 10.17 -1.01 -7.41
CA THR A 273 10.47 0.17 -6.60
C THR A 273 11.84 0.72 -6.91
N LEU A 274 11.99 2.03 -6.77
CA LEU A 274 13.27 2.72 -6.76
C LEU A 274 13.28 3.64 -5.53
N SER A 275 14.45 4.10 -5.09
CA SER A 275 14.57 5.02 -3.97
C SER A 275 15.52 6.17 -4.33
N TYR A 276 15.65 7.14 -3.43
CA TYR A 276 16.68 8.15 -3.43
C TYR A 276 17.03 8.48 -1.98
N GLY A 277 18.28 8.83 -1.70
CA GLY A 277 18.68 9.15 -0.33
C GLY A 277 20.17 9.34 -0.21
N VAL A 278 20.66 9.59 1.01
CA VAL A 278 22.10 9.67 1.26
C VAL A 278 22.61 8.30 1.67
N PHE A 279 23.64 7.81 0.99
CA PHE A 279 24.34 6.57 1.31
C PHE A 279 25.84 6.81 1.30
N GLU A 280 26.53 6.40 2.37
CA GLU A 280 27.97 6.65 2.56
C GLU A 280 28.39 8.12 2.34
N GLY A 281 27.53 9.06 2.79
CA GLY A 281 27.77 10.49 2.69
C GLY A 281 27.56 11.10 1.30
N LYS A 282 27.06 10.32 0.32
CA LYS A 282 26.77 10.80 -1.04
C LYS A 282 25.30 10.64 -1.36
N LEU A 283 24.76 11.58 -2.15
CA LEU A 283 23.43 11.42 -2.74
C LEU A 283 23.44 10.21 -3.67
N ASN A 284 22.62 9.23 -3.32
CA ASN A 284 22.47 7.99 -4.04
C ASN A 284 21.14 7.97 -4.79
N VAL A 285 21.24 8.04 -6.11
CA VAL A 285 20.14 8.13 -7.05
C VAL A 285 20.46 7.32 -8.29
N ILE A 286 19.42 6.89 -9.01
CA ILE A 286 19.59 6.21 -10.30
C ILE A 286 20.30 7.12 -11.31
N LYS A 287 21.16 6.51 -12.14
CA LYS A 287 21.84 7.24 -13.22
C LYS A 287 20.93 7.29 -14.44
N LEU A 288 20.26 8.42 -14.62
CA LEU A 288 19.30 8.59 -15.69
C LEU A 288 19.49 9.96 -16.37
N GLN A 289 19.95 9.93 -17.63
CA GLN A 289 19.97 11.13 -18.47
C GLN A 289 18.53 11.45 -18.87
N GLY A 290 18.15 12.72 -18.80
CA GLY A 290 16.78 13.16 -19.01
C GLY A 290 16.68 14.68 -19.12
N PRO A 291 15.46 15.19 -19.36
CA PRO A 291 15.22 16.60 -19.63
C PRO A 291 15.38 17.50 -18.39
N PHE A 292 15.33 16.93 -17.18
CA PHE A 292 15.48 17.67 -15.94
C PHE A 292 16.94 17.64 -15.44
N SER A 293 17.50 18.80 -15.11
CA SER A 293 18.81 18.91 -14.48
C SER A 293 18.82 18.31 -13.06
N PRO A 294 19.96 17.83 -12.51
CA PRO A 294 20.11 17.38 -11.12
C PRO A 294 19.48 18.32 -10.07
N GLU A 295 19.52 19.63 -10.33
CA GLU A 295 18.99 20.68 -9.47
C GLU A 295 17.45 20.72 -9.49
N GLU A 296 16.83 20.47 -10.65
CA GLU A 296 15.36 20.51 -10.83
C GLU A 296 14.65 19.22 -10.37
N ASP A 297 15.31 18.06 -10.45
CA ASP A 297 14.72 16.76 -10.08
C ASP A 297 15.72 15.88 -9.29
N PRO A 298 16.21 16.31 -8.12
CA PRO A 298 17.32 15.64 -7.43
C PRO A 298 17.06 14.14 -7.17
N SER A 299 15.81 13.73 -6.97
CA SER A 299 15.40 12.33 -6.76
C SER A 299 15.25 11.51 -8.05
N ARG A 300 15.23 12.17 -9.22
CA ARG A 300 14.87 11.63 -10.55
C ARG A 300 13.41 11.16 -10.66
N ASN A 301 12.53 11.48 -9.70
CA ASN A 301 11.14 10.97 -9.66
C ASN A 301 10.27 11.54 -10.78
N ARG A 302 10.50 12.80 -11.17
CA ARG A 302 9.76 13.39 -12.30
C ARG A 302 10.13 12.67 -13.58
N TRP A 303 11.41 12.44 -13.83
CA TRP A 303 11.84 11.72 -15.03
C TRP A 303 11.42 10.24 -15.04
N LYS A 304 11.45 9.54 -13.89
CA LYS A 304 10.92 8.17 -13.77
C LYS A 304 9.44 8.07 -14.19
N THR A 305 8.64 9.05 -13.79
CA THR A 305 7.21 9.18 -14.13
C THR A 305 7.01 9.31 -15.65
N GLU A 306 7.71 10.25 -16.28
CA GLU A 306 7.62 10.48 -17.73
C GLU A 306 8.03 9.24 -18.55
N MET A 307 9.14 8.60 -18.18
CA MET A 307 9.61 7.39 -18.85
C MET A 307 8.58 6.25 -18.79
N SER A 308 7.87 6.12 -17.66
CA SER A 308 6.80 5.13 -17.52
C SER A 308 5.62 5.41 -18.47
N SER A 309 5.32 6.68 -18.77
CA SER A 309 4.24 7.06 -19.70
C SER A 309 4.61 6.94 -21.17
N LEU A 310 5.85 7.22 -21.56
CA LEU A 310 6.27 7.09 -22.96
C LEU A 310 6.10 5.65 -23.49
N ARG A 311 6.22 4.64 -22.62
CA ARG A 311 5.92 3.24 -22.96
C ARG A 311 4.44 2.90 -22.96
N GLU A 312 3.56 3.68 -22.33
CA GLU A 312 2.11 3.48 -22.40
C GLU A 312 1.59 3.89 -23.78
N GLY A 313 2.07 5.01 -24.34
CA GLY A 313 1.69 5.49 -25.67
C GLY A 313 2.20 4.63 -26.84
N GLY A 314 3.29 3.86 -26.63
CA GLY A 314 3.86 2.97 -27.64
C GLY A 314 3.21 1.58 -27.75
N LEU A 315 2.25 1.24 -26.87
CA LEU A 315 1.52 -0.03 -26.92
C LEU A 315 0.13 0.07 -27.54
N SER A 316 -0.30 1.28 -27.94
CA SER A 316 -1.61 1.53 -28.55
C SER A 316 -1.62 1.52 -30.08
N ASP A 317 -0.49 1.29 -30.76
CA ASP A 317 -0.47 1.27 -32.22
C ASP A 317 0.55 0.26 -32.78
N GLY A 318 0.10 -0.59 -33.70
CA GLY A 318 0.99 -1.33 -34.61
C GLY A 318 1.22 -2.82 -34.32
N GLY A 319 0.56 -3.65 -35.13
CA GLY A 319 0.82 -5.08 -35.26
C GLY A 319 2.17 -5.43 -35.90
N ALA A 320 2.39 -6.74 -35.98
CA ALA A 320 3.58 -7.44 -36.44
C ALA A 320 4.38 -6.76 -37.57
N SER A 321 5.67 -6.51 -37.32
CA SER A 321 6.77 -6.85 -38.24
C SER A 321 8.10 -6.72 -37.51
N GLY A 322 8.99 -7.69 -37.70
CA GLY A 322 10.35 -7.66 -37.18
C GLY A 322 11.27 -6.84 -38.07
N ALA A 323 12.18 -6.10 -37.45
CA ALA A 323 13.51 -5.77 -37.97
C ALA A 323 14.32 -5.10 -36.85
N ASP A 324 15.58 -5.51 -36.74
CA ASP A 324 16.59 -4.87 -35.91
C ASP A 324 16.74 -3.39 -36.28
N GLY A 325 16.74 -2.50 -35.28
CA GLY A 325 16.98 -1.08 -35.47
C GLY A 325 17.31 -0.39 -34.15
N GLU A 326 18.48 0.24 -34.09
CA GLU A 326 18.89 1.14 -33.01
C GLU A 326 17.82 2.22 -32.80
N PHE A 327 17.23 2.27 -31.61
CA PHE A 327 16.27 3.31 -31.25
C PHE A 327 17.01 4.60 -30.88
N LEU A 328 17.14 5.50 -31.85
CA LEU A 328 17.43 6.91 -31.61
C LEU A 328 16.12 7.58 -31.16
N PHE A 329 16.04 8.01 -29.89
CA PHE A 329 14.88 8.74 -29.38
C PHE A 329 14.80 10.14 -30.03
N ASP A 330 13.78 10.38 -30.85
CA ASP A 330 13.48 11.71 -31.41
C ASP A 330 12.82 12.60 -30.33
N LEU A 331 13.55 13.62 -29.88
CA LEU A 331 13.16 14.56 -28.82
C LEU A 331 12.18 15.67 -29.29
N ARG A 332 11.67 15.61 -30.52
CA ARG A 332 10.83 16.68 -31.10
C ARG A 332 9.45 16.85 -30.46
N GLY A 333 8.99 15.91 -29.63
CA GLY A 333 7.69 16.00 -28.93
C GLY A 333 7.70 16.76 -27.59
N LEU A 334 8.87 17.12 -27.02
CA LEU A 334 8.96 17.62 -25.64
C LEU A 334 8.48 19.07 -25.42
N PHE A 335 8.29 19.87 -26.47
CA PHE A 335 8.00 21.31 -26.31
C PHE A 335 6.51 21.66 -26.19
N ALA A 336 5.59 20.72 -26.36
CA ALA A 336 4.14 21.02 -26.37
C ALA A 336 3.48 21.13 -24.99
N PHE A 337 4.15 20.72 -23.90
CA PHE A 337 3.54 20.68 -22.55
C PHE A 337 4.14 21.68 -21.53
N LEU A 338 5.00 22.60 -21.98
CA LEU A 338 5.60 23.63 -21.12
C LEU A 338 5.22 25.03 -21.61
N ILE A 339 3.98 25.45 -21.36
CA ILE A 339 3.64 26.88 -21.30
C ILE A 339 2.84 27.13 -20.01
N PRO A 340 3.41 27.85 -19.02
CA PRO A 340 2.64 28.37 -17.89
C PRO A 340 1.68 29.47 -18.39
N SER A 341 0.41 29.40 -17.98
CA SER A 341 -0.57 30.47 -18.17
C SER A 341 -0.22 31.68 -17.28
N SER A 342 0.76 32.47 -17.69
CA SER A 342 1.00 33.80 -17.12
C SER A 342 1.94 34.61 -18.01
N MET A 343 1.41 35.20 -19.09
CA MET A 343 1.89 36.50 -19.56
C MET A 343 0.89 37.14 -20.52
N VAL A 344 0.19 38.13 -19.97
CA VAL A 344 -0.59 39.14 -20.68
C VAL A 344 0.26 40.43 -20.67
N LEU A 345 0.34 41.09 -21.84
CA LEU A 345 0.78 42.48 -22.13
C LEU A 345 2.29 42.81 -22.26
N PHE A 346 2.67 43.17 -23.49
CA PHE A 346 3.23 44.45 -24.02
C PHE A 346 3.94 44.08 -25.35
N GLY A 347 3.59 44.58 -26.53
CA GLY A 347 3.49 45.98 -26.95
C GLY A 347 4.73 46.33 -27.79
N GLY A 348 4.59 46.42 -29.11
CA GLY A 348 5.65 46.76 -30.07
C GLY A 348 5.32 46.35 -31.49
#